data_AF-A0AAE6IKS6-F1
#
_entry.id   AF-A0AAE6IKS6-F1
#
_cell.length_a   1.000
_cell.length_b   1.000
_cell.length_c   1.000
_cell.angle_alpha   90.00
_cell.angle_beta   90.00
_cell.angle_gamma   90.00
#
_symmetry.space_group_name_H-M   'P 1'
#
loop_
_entity.id
_entity.type
_entity.pdbx_description
1 polymer ?
#
loop_
_entity_poly.entity_id
_entity_poly.type
_entity_poly.pdbx_seq_one_letter_code
_entity_poly.pdbx_strand_id
1 'polypeptide(L)'
;MVYVSIILLIIVTIIFGKIGVKLGFSEVVGQLLAGIVLGGSVFNIVQPTNLIHVISEIGILLLMLNSGMSSDIKEMKKYIKASVLIAVMGVLVPAIVFPIAFILLGYSIQIAIFSGVIFSATSISITLAVLAEQKKLATTMGAIILSAAVLDDIIALIAVILFSIFVGGGGLGINSLLPLVAFAIGILLRKVSFSQQLSSGFNMIGQWVFYPVFFGAIGLGLSVQNLNDKILPIIIFSVLAVITKFAGSFIGAKIAGLSQNIASAIGAGMISRGEMALVITQIGISSKIISEATSGEVIITVIISTIVAPILMKPLFSKV
;
A
#
# COMPACT_ATOMS: atom_id res chain seq x y z
N MET A 1 -31.86 6.78 2.12
CA MET A 1 -30.91 6.71 0.98
C MET A 1 -29.47 6.45 1.43
N VAL A 2 -28.86 7.29 2.30
CA VAL A 2 -27.45 7.12 2.73
C VAL A 2 -27.13 5.72 3.30
N TYR A 3 -27.96 5.18 4.18
CA TYR A 3 -27.76 3.83 4.74
C TYR A 3 -27.79 2.72 3.68
N VAL A 4 -28.66 2.84 2.68
CA VAL A 4 -28.76 1.88 1.57
C VAL A 4 -27.49 1.92 0.73
N SER A 5 -26.97 3.11 0.44
CA SER A 5 -25.71 3.29 -0.28
C SER A 5 -24.53 2.65 0.45
N ILE A 6 -24.47 2.75 1.78
CA ILE A 6 -23.41 2.11 2.59
C ILE A 6 -23.54 0.59 2.58
N ILE A 7 -24.75 0.06 2.77
CA ILE A 7 -24.98 -1.39 2.73
C ILE A 7 -24.61 -1.95 1.35
N LEU A 8 -25.02 -1.26 0.28
CA LEU A 8 -24.67 -1.64 -1.08
C LEU A 8 -23.15 -1.60 -1.30
N LEU A 9 -22.49 -0.53 -0.86
CA LEU A 9 -21.03 -0.40 -0.93
C LEU A 9 -20.35 -1.59 -0.23
N ILE A 10 -20.73 -1.91 1.01
CA ILE A 10 -20.16 -3.03 1.78
C ILE A 10 -20.36 -4.35 1.05
N ILE A 11 -21.58 -4.65 0.61
CA ILE A 11 -21.89 -5.93 -0.04
C ILE A 11 -21.08 -6.10 -1.33
N VAL A 12 -21.07 -5.08 -2.20
CA VAL A 12 -20.39 -5.17 -3.49
C VAL A 12 -18.88 -5.21 -3.32
N THR A 13 -18.32 -4.43 -2.38
CA THR A 13 -16.87 -4.46 -2.09
C THR A 13 -16.44 -5.80 -1.50
N ILE A 14 -17.21 -6.43 -0.61
CA ILE A 14 -16.94 -7.79 -0.13
C ILE A 14 -16.99 -8.81 -1.27
N ILE A 15 -18.01 -8.72 -2.15
CA ILE A 15 -18.15 -9.64 -3.29
C ILE A 15 -16.94 -9.50 -4.23
N PHE A 16 -16.61 -8.28 -4.64
CA PHE A 16 -15.49 -8.04 -5.55
C PHE A 16 -14.15 -8.38 -4.89
N GLY A 17 -13.97 -8.11 -3.61
CA GLY A 17 -12.80 -8.52 -2.85
C GLY A 17 -12.59 -10.03 -2.90
N LYS A 18 -13.64 -10.81 -2.63
CA LYS A 18 -13.60 -12.29 -2.74
C LYS A 18 -13.36 -12.77 -4.17
N ILE A 19 -13.93 -12.11 -5.17
CA ILE A 19 -13.66 -12.41 -6.59
C ILE A 19 -12.18 -12.13 -6.91
N GLY A 20 -11.65 -11.00 -6.47
CA GLY A 20 -10.24 -10.62 -6.64
C GLY A 20 -9.29 -11.70 -6.10
N VAL A 21 -9.54 -12.17 -4.87
CA VAL A 21 -8.78 -13.28 -4.27
C VAL A 21 -8.87 -14.57 -5.10
N LYS A 22 -10.07 -14.92 -5.59
CA LYS A 22 -10.24 -16.10 -6.47
C LYS A 22 -9.49 -15.98 -7.79
N LEU A 23 -9.33 -14.77 -8.31
CA LEU A 23 -8.57 -14.48 -9.53
C LEU A 23 -7.05 -14.37 -9.29
N GLY A 24 -6.59 -14.52 -8.04
CA GLY A 24 -5.17 -14.43 -7.68
C GLY A 24 -4.68 -13.00 -7.42
N PHE A 25 -5.58 -12.03 -7.28
CA PHE A 25 -5.28 -10.66 -6.87
C PHE A 25 -5.50 -10.45 -5.36
N SER A 26 -5.10 -9.30 -4.83
CA SER A 26 -5.41 -8.94 -3.45
C SER A 26 -6.89 -8.61 -3.28
N GLU A 27 -7.42 -8.85 -2.09
CA GLU A 27 -8.79 -8.45 -1.72
C GLU A 27 -9.00 -6.94 -1.92
N VAL A 28 -7.97 -6.15 -1.59
CA VAL A 28 -7.92 -4.70 -1.74
C VAL A 28 -8.19 -4.25 -3.18
N VAL A 29 -7.59 -4.91 -4.17
CA VAL A 29 -7.82 -4.59 -5.59
C VAL A 29 -9.30 -4.80 -5.94
N GLY A 30 -9.90 -5.90 -5.50
CA GLY A 30 -11.33 -6.15 -5.71
C GLY A 30 -12.21 -5.07 -5.06
N GLN A 31 -11.93 -4.71 -3.81
CA GLN A 31 -12.69 -3.68 -3.09
C GLN A 31 -12.57 -2.29 -3.74
N LEU A 32 -11.38 -1.91 -4.23
CA LEU A 32 -11.19 -0.67 -5.00
C LEU A 32 -11.99 -0.68 -6.31
N LEU A 33 -11.93 -1.77 -7.07
CA LEU A 33 -12.68 -1.93 -8.31
C LEU A 33 -14.19 -1.83 -8.07
N ALA A 34 -14.70 -2.40 -6.98
CA ALA A 34 -16.10 -2.22 -6.58
C ALA A 34 -16.46 -0.75 -6.35
N GLY A 35 -15.59 0.01 -5.67
CA GLY A 35 -15.77 1.44 -5.48
C GLY A 35 -15.81 2.20 -6.81
N ILE A 36 -14.89 1.92 -7.73
CA ILE A 36 -14.85 2.56 -9.06
C ILE A 36 -16.14 2.25 -9.85
N VAL A 37 -16.59 1.00 -9.80
CA VAL A 37 -17.80 0.54 -10.50
C VAL A 37 -19.06 1.21 -9.93
N LEU A 38 -19.17 1.30 -8.60
CA LEU A 38 -20.33 1.92 -7.95
C LEU A 38 -20.31 3.46 -8.00
N GLY A 39 -19.12 4.06 -8.10
CA GLY A 39 -18.90 5.50 -8.05
C GLY A 39 -19.24 6.21 -9.35
N GLY A 40 -19.00 7.52 -9.37
CA GLY A 40 -19.38 8.39 -10.50
C GLY A 40 -18.63 8.16 -11.81
N SER A 41 -17.66 7.26 -11.79
CA SER A 41 -16.87 6.88 -12.95
C SER A 41 -17.53 5.86 -13.86
N VAL A 42 -18.44 5.02 -13.34
CA VAL A 42 -19.11 3.97 -14.13
C VAL A 42 -20.62 4.07 -14.00
N PHE A 43 -21.20 3.63 -12.88
CA PHE A 43 -22.66 3.58 -12.71
C PHE A 43 -23.24 4.74 -11.90
N ASN A 44 -22.41 5.48 -11.14
CA ASN A 44 -22.83 6.63 -10.35
C ASN A 44 -23.95 6.31 -9.32
N ILE A 45 -23.99 5.06 -8.83
CA ILE A 45 -25.04 4.55 -7.93
C ILE A 45 -24.78 4.99 -6.48
N VAL A 46 -23.52 5.03 -6.07
CA VAL A 46 -23.11 5.42 -4.73
C VAL A 46 -22.27 6.69 -4.83
N GLN A 47 -22.68 7.71 -4.07
CA GLN A 47 -21.92 8.96 -3.95
C GLN A 47 -21.11 8.98 -2.66
N PRO A 48 -19.94 9.63 -2.63
CA PRO A 48 -19.26 9.96 -1.40
C PRO A 48 -20.19 10.75 -0.47
N THR A 49 -20.29 10.34 0.80
CA THR A 49 -21.06 11.05 1.84
C THR A 49 -20.21 11.22 3.09
N ASN A 50 -20.56 12.16 3.96
CA ASN A 50 -19.85 12.36 5.23
C ASN A 50 -19.82 11.09 6.09
N LEU A 51 -20.90 10.29 6.09
CA LEU A 51 -20.94 9.04 6.85
C LEU A 51 -19.99 7.98 6.26
N ILE A 52 -19.90 7.86 4.93
CA ILE A 52 -18.91 6.99 4.27
C ILE A 52 -17.50 7.46 4.62
N HIS A 53 -17.25 8.78 4.64
CA HIS A 53 -15.96 9.34 5.02
C HIS A 53 -15.56 8.96 6.45
N VAL A 54 -16.44 9.17 7.43
CA VAL A 54 -16.16 8.83 8.84
C VAL A 54 -15.91 7.33 9.02
N ILE A 55 -16.70 6.47 8.38
CA ILE A 55 -16.48 5.01 8.46
C ILE A 55 -15.16 4.62 7.78
N SER A 56 -14.83 5.25 6.65
CA SER A 56 -13.56 5.07 5.94
C SER A 56 -12.36 5.49 6.81
N GLU A 57 -12.47 6.61 7.54
CA GLU A 57 -11.47 7.06 8.50
C GLU A 57 -11.28 6.05 9.65
N ILE A 58 -12.35 5.50 10.20
CA ILE A 58 -12.22 4.43 11.20
C ILE A 58 -11.57 3.18 10.58
N GLY A 59 -11.90 2.87 9.33
CA GLY A 59 -11.32 1.74 8.60
C GLY A 59 -9.83 1.86 8.37
N ILE A 60 -9.34 3.02 7.92
CA ILE A 60 -7.91 3.23 7.75
C ILE A 60 -7.16 3.17 9.10
N LEU A 61 -7.75 3.66 10.19
CA LEU A 61 -7.16 3.58 11.53
C LEU A 61 -7.06 2.13 12.02
N LEU A 62 -8.16 1.37 11.92
CA LEU A 62 -8.18 -0.05 12.29
C LEU A 62 -7.22 -0.88 11.43
N LEU A 63 -7.11 -0.55 10.14
CA LEU A 63 -6.24 -1.24 9.20
C LEU A 63 -4.78 -1.02 9.58
N MET A 64 -4.39 0.24 9.80
CA MET A 64 -3.02 0.60 10.18
C MET A 64 -2.66 0.08 11.56
N LEU A 65 -3.57 0.17 12.53
CA LEU A 65 -3.37 -0.41 13.86
C LEU A 65 -3.13 -1.93 13.77
N ASN A 66 -3.96 -2.64 13.01
CA ASN A 66 -3.82 -4.08 12.82
C ASN A 66 -2.53 -4.45 12.07
N SER A 67 -2.16 -3.66 11.04
CA SER A 67 -0.89 -3.83 10.33
C SER A 67 0.31 -3.72 11.29
N GLY A 68 0.32 -2.70 12.15
CA GLY A 68 1.34 -2.53 13.18
C GLY A 68 1.39 -3.69 14.18
N MET A 69 0.23 -4.18 14.66
CA MET A 69 0.15 -5.33 15.57
C MET A 69 0.56 -6.66 14.91
N SER A 70 0.41 -6.79 13.60
CA SER A 70 0.79 -8.01 12.87
C SER A 70 2.30 -8.13 12.64
N SER A 71 3.06 -7.04 12.85
CA SER A 71 4.50 -6.97 12.61
C SER A 71 5.31 -7.80 13.61
N ASP A 72 5.86 -8.94 13.19
CA ASP A 72 6.64 -9.81 14.09
C ASP A 72 8.11 -9.37 14.25
N ILE A 73 8.34 -8.46 15.21
CA ILE A 73 9.67 -7.88 15.48
C ILE A 73 10.67 -8.92 16.04
N LYS A 74 10.20 -10.03 16.62
CA LYS A 74 11.10 -11.00 17.28
C LYS A 74 11.82 -11.86 16.24
N GLU A 75 11.14 -12.27 15.17
CA GLU A 75 11.76 -13.03 14.08
C GLU A 75 12.70 -12.18 13.21
N MET A 76 12.46 -10.86 13.13
CA MET A 76 13.30 -9.91 12.37
C MET A 76 14.76 -9.88 12.84
N LYS A 77 15.02 -10.17 14.12
CA LYS A 77 16.37 -10.03 14.70
C LYS A 77 17.41 -10.95 14.06
N LYS A 78 17.01 -12.11 13.53
CA LYS A 78 17.94 -13.08 12.94
C LYS A 78 18.56 -12.59 11.63
N TYR A 79 17.83 -11.79 10.84
CA TYR A 79 18.27 -11.32 9.52
C TYR A 79 18.27 -9.79 9.37
N ILE A 80 18.26 -9.07 10.50
CA ILE A 80 18.02 -7.62 10.53
C ILE A 80 18.98 -6.81 9.65
N LYS A 81 20.26 -7.21 9.54
CA LYS A 81 21.24 -6.50 8.70
C LYS A 81 20.84 -6.52 7.23
N ALA A 82 20.46 -7.69 6.71
CA ALA A 82 20.02 -7.83 5.34
C ALA A 82 18.69 -7.09 5.12
N SER A 83 17.73 -7.26 6.03
CA SER A 83 16.42 -6.61 5.94
C SER A 83 16.51 -5.08 5.94
N VAL A 84 17.39 -4.49 6.76
CA VAL A 84 17.61 -3.04 6.80
C VAL A 84 18.18 -2.55 5.47
N LEU A 85 19.19 -3.22 4.90
CA LEU A 85 19.75 -2.83 3.60
C LEU A 85 18.71 -2.92 2.48
N ILE A 86 17.90 -3.97 2.48
CA ILE A 86 16.83 -4.18 1.50
C ILE A 86 15.75 -3.11 1.63
N ALA A 87 15.33 -2.77 2.85
CA ALA A 87 14.31 -1.74 3.09
C ALA A 87 14.84 -0.34 2.73
N VAL A 88 16.05 0.02 3.18
CA VAL A 88 16.65 1.32 2.86
C VAL A 88 16.82 1.51 1.36
N MET A 89 17.39 0.54 0.66
CA MET A 89 17.54 0.63 -0.81
C MET A 89 16.19 0.55 -1.53
N GLY A 90 15.27 -0.26 -1.00
CA GLY A 90 13.90 -0.39 -1.49
C GLY A 90 13.08 0.89 -1.36
N VAL A 91 13.37 1.76 -0.39
CA VAL A 91 12.75 3.08 -0.27
C VAL A 91 13.51 4.13 -1.07
N LEU A 92 14.84 4.15 -0.96
CA LEU A 92 15.68 5.21 -1.52
C LEU A 92 15.59 5.28 -3.05
N VAL A 93 15.55 4.13 -3.74
CA VAL A 93 15.47 4.11 -5.21
C VAL A 93 14.14 4.71 -5.72
N PRO A 94 12.94 4.25 -5.29
CA PRO A 94 11.69 4.92 -5.63
C PRO A 94 11.64 6.39 -5.18
N ALA A 95 12.15 6.70 -3.98
CA ALA A 95 12.13 8.05 -3.42
C ALA A 95 12.97 9.07 -4.22
N ILE A 96 13.91 8.61 -5.05
CA ILE A 96 14.67 9.48 -5.96
C ILE A 96 14.04 9.49 -7.35
N VAL A 97 13.68 8.32 -7.88
CA VAL A 97 13.25 8.18 -9.28
C VAL A 97 11.86 8.78 -9.52
N PHE A 98 10.91 8.58 -8.60
CA PHE A 98 9.56 9.10 -8.77
C PHE A 98 9.48 10.62 -8.76
N PRO A 99 10.12 11.35 -7.83
CA PRO A 99 10.15 12.81 -7.90
C PRO A 99 10.74 13.33 -9.21
N ILE A 100 11.82 12.72 -9.71
CA ILE A 100 12.39 13.10 -11.01
C ILE A 100 11.36 12.88 -12.13
N ALA A 101 10.71 11.72 -12.18
CA ALA A 101 9.71 11.41 -13.20
C ALA A 101 8.51 12.37 -13.15
N PHE A 102 8.01 12.70 -11.96
CA PHE A 102 6.92 13.66 -11.78
C PHE A 102 7.33 15.08 -12.22
N ILE A 103 8.53 15.54 -11.88
CA ILE A 103 9.02 16.85 -12.33
C ILE A 103 9.13 16.89 -13.86
N LEU A 104 9.70 15.84 -14.47
CA LEU A 104 9.86 15.75 -15.93
C LEU A 104 8.53 15.74 -16.68
N LEU A 105 7.47 15.21 -16.07
CA LEU A 105 6.11 15.23 -16.62
C LEU A 105 5.32 16.49 -16.24
N GLY A 106 5.96 17.49 -15.61
CA GLY A 106 5.38 18.81 -15.34
C GLY A 106 4.52 18.90 -14.08
N TYR A 107 4.60 17.94 -13.16
CA TYR A 107 3.91 18.00 -11.88
C TYR A 107 4.62 18.94 -10.90
N SER A 108 3.88 19.47 -9.91
CA SER A 108 4.46 20.35 -8.90
C SER A 108 5.53 19.64 -8.05
N ILE A 109 6.50 20.40 -7.54
CA ILE A 109 7.57 19.84 -6.72
C ILE A 109 7.04 19.13 -5.47
N GLN A 110 5.95 19.62 -4.89
CA GLN A 110 5.34 19.04 -3.69
C GLN A 110 4.82 17.63 -3.96
N ILE A 111 4.00 17.44 -5.01
CA ILE A 111 3.49 16.12 -5.37
C ILE A 111 4.60 15.22 -5.90
N ALA A 112 5.61 15.78 -6.58
CA ALA A 112 6.75 15.02 -7.06
C ALA A 112 7.51 14.38 -5.89
N ILE A 113 7.91 15.16 -4.88
CA ILE A 113 8.58 14.62 -3.69
C ILE A 113 7.66 13.63 -2.95
N PHE A 114 6.38 13.97 -2.80
CA PHE A 114 5.41 13.11 -2.12
C PHE A 114 5.19 11.77 -2.84
N SER A 115 5.24 11.76 -4.17
CA SER A 115 5.13 10.55 -4.98
C SER A 115 6.24 9.55 -4.66
N GLY A 116 7.45 10.02 -4.38
CA GLY A 116 8.55 9.19 -3.92
C GLY A 116 8.22 8.44 -2.63
N VAL A 117 7.51 9.09 -1.71
CA VAL A 117 7.05 8.48 -0.45
C VAL A 117 5.96 7.44 -0.71
N ILE A 118 4.91 7.79 -1.48
CA ILE A 118 3.81 6.87 -1.83
C ILE A 118 4.35 5.58 -2.46
N PHE A 119 5.20 5.75 -3.45
CA PHE A 119 5.67 4.67 -4.29
C PHE A 119 6.87 3.91 -3.71
N SER A 120 7.38 4.37 -2.57
CA SER A 120 8.31 3.62 -1.73
C SER A 120 7.63 2.58 -0.85
N ALA A 121 6.35 2.72 -0.51
CA ALA A 121 5.67 1.81 0.41
C ALA A 121 5.31 0.45 -0.24
N THR A 122 5.61 -0.64 0.46
CA THR A 122 5.33 -2.03 0.05
C THR A 122 4.04 -2.56 0.67
N SER A 123 3.49 -3.67 0.15
CA SER A 123 2.40 -4.44 0.78
C SER A 123 2.84 -5.85 1.18
N ILE A 124 2.77 -6.10 2.49
CA ILE A 124 3.10 -7.40 3.10
C ILE A 124 2.05 -8.47 2.73
N SER A 125 0.77 -8.12 2.71
CA SER A 125 -0.35 -9.06 2.57
C SER A 125 -0.27 -9.93 1.32
N ILE A 126 0.10 -9.33 0.18
CA ILE A 126 0.16 -10.01 -1.11
C ILE A 126 1.35 -10.95 -1.16
N THR A 127 2.50 -10.45 -0.71
CA THR A 127 3.72 -11.21 -0.69
C THR A 127 3.62 -12.39 0.28
N LEU A 128 2.97 -12.21 1.43
CA LEU A 128 2.60 -13.28 2.35
C LEU A 128 1.75 -14.34 1.65
N ALA A 129 0.69 -13.93 0.94
CA ALA A 129 -0.21 -14.85 0.24
C ALA A 129 0.55 -15.68 -0.81
N VAL A 130 1.40 -15.05 -1.63
CA VAL A 130 2.17 -15.75 -2.66
C VAL A 130 3.26 -16.64 -2.05
N LEU A 131 3.93 -16.20 -0.98
CA LEU A 131 4.87 -17.04 -0.24
C LEU A 131 4.17 -18.26 0.38
N ALA A 132 2.95 -18.09 0.89
CA ALA A 132 2.15 -19.19 1.44
C ALA A 132 1.75 -20.19 0.34
N GLU A 133 1.24 -19.69 -0.79
CA GLU A 133 0.87 -20.49 -1.96
C GLU A 133 2.05 -21.33 -2.46
N GLN A 134 3.25 -20.75 -2.50
CA GLN A 134 4.47 -21.41 -2.95
C GLN A 134 5.17 -22.22 -1.84
N LYS A 135 4.59 -22.30 -0.62
CA LYS A 135 5.18 -22.97 0.55
C LYS A 135 6.58 -22.46 0.93
N LYS A 136 6.84 -21.17 0.71
CA LYS A 136 8.14 -20.50 0.98
C LYS A 136 8.16 -19.62 2.23
N LEU A 137 7.06 -19.55 3.01
CA LEU A 137 6.99 -18.73 4.23
C LEU A 137 8.10 -19.03 5.24
N ALA A 138 8.37 -20.32 5.50
CA ALA A 138 9.36 -20.75 6.50
C ALA A 138 10.82 -20.69 5.99
N THR A 139 11.06 -20.16 4.79
CA THR A 139 12.41 -20.05 4.23
C THR A 139 13.11 -18.79 4.72
N THR A 140 14.45 -18.80 4.68
CA THR A 140 15.26 -17.60 4.99
C THR A 140 14.87 -16.40 4.12
N MET A 141 14.62 -16.62 2.83
CA MET A 141 14.14 -15.58 1.91
C MET A 141 12.78 -15.04 2.35
N GLY A 142 11.83 -15.91 2.69
CA GLY A 142 10.51 -15.50 3.19
C GLY A 142 10.65 -14.63 4.44
N ALA A 143 11.43 -15.06 5.43
CA ALA A 143 11.69 -14.29 6.64
C ALA A 143 12.34 -12.93 6.36
N ILE A 144 13.31 -12.86 5.43
CA ILE A 144 13.95 -11.60 5.03
C ILE A 144 12.96 -10.65 4.36
N ILE A 145 12.13 -11.14 3.43
CA ILE A 145 11.13 -10.33 2.74
C ILE A 145 10.14 -9.73 3.74
N LEU A 146 9.58 -10.56 4.63
CA LEU A 146 8.63 -10.10 5.64
C LEU A 146 9.26 -9.09 6.61
N SER A 147 10.49 -9.37 7.04
CA SER A 147 11.24 -8.44 7.88
C SER A 147 11.56 -7.13 7.17
N ALA A 148 11.95 -7.16 5.89
CA ALA A 148 12.27 -5.97 5.12
C ALA A 148 11.02 -5.12 4.89
N ALA A 149 9.86 -5.74 4.62
CA ALA A 149 8.62 -5.02 4.38
C ALA A 149 8.09 -4.30 5.64
N VAL A 150 8.23 -4.87 6.84
CA VAL A 150 7.93 -4.15 8.09
C VAL A 150 8.84 -2.94 8.27
N LEU A 151 10.14 -3.06 7.97
CA LEU A 151 11.07 -1.93 8.04
C LEU A 151 10.74 -0.87 6.99
N ASP A 152 10.32 -1.30 5.80
CA ASP A 152 9.87 -0.45 4.70
C ASP A 152 8.69 0.43 5.14
N ASP A 153 7.69 -0.14 5.82
CA ASP A 153 6.55 0.61 6.38
C ASP A 153 6.97 1.62 7.45
N ILE A 154 7.93 1.26 8.33
CA ILE A 154 8.49 2.18 9.33
C ILE A 154 9.25 3.32 8.65
N ILE A 155 10.03 3.02 7.61
CA ILE A 155 10.76 4.05 6.86
C ILE A 155 9.78 4.95 6.11
N ALA A 156 8.72 4.39 5.51
CA ALA A 156 7.67 5.15 4.84
C ALA A 156 6.95 6.09 5.82
N LEU A 157 6.62 5.60 7.02
CA LEU A 157 6.10 6.41 8.14
C LEU A 157 7.02 7.60 8.44
N ILE A 158 8.32 7.34 8.61
CA ILE A 158 9.31 8.40 8.87
C ILE A 158 9.38 9.38 7.68
N ALA A 159 9.36 8.87 6.45
CA ALA A 159 9.43 9.69 5.24
C ALA A 159 8.23 10.63 5.11
N VAL A 160 7.01 10.19 5.47
CA VAL A 160 5.81 11.07 5.51
C VAL A 160 5.99 12.16 6.57
N ILE A 161 6.50 11.82 7.76
CA ILE A 161 6.74 12.81 8.83
C ILE A 161 7.79 13.83 8.39
N LEU A 162 8.90 13.38 7.79
CA LEU A 162 9.94 14.28 7.28
C LEU A 162 9.38 15.17 6.16
N PHE A 163 8.62 14.62 5.22
CA PHE A 163 7.92 15.41 4.21
C PHE A 163 7.05 16.48 4.86
N SER A 164 6.28 16.14 5.90
CA SER A 164 5.44 17.07 6.63
C SER A 164 6.20 18.25 7.22
N ILE A 165 7.37 17.99 7.80
CA ILE A 165 8.18 19.00 8.47
C ILE A 165 8.88 19.92 7.46
N PHE A 166 9.44 19.35 6.38
CA PHE A 166 10.36 20.07 5.49
C PHE A 166 9.72 20.60 4.21
N VAL A 167 8.65 19.96 3.71
CA VAL A 167 8.05 20.28 2.39
C VAL A 167 6.58 20.64 2.52
N GLY A 168 5.85 19.97 3.42
CA GLY A 168 4.40 20.10 3.59
C GLY A 168 3.93 21.46 4.13
N GLY A 169 4.83 22.35 4.58
CA GLY A 169 4.52 23.75 4.91
C GLY A 169 3.42 23.95 5.95
N GLY A 170 3.26 23.02 6.91
CA GLY A 170 2.16 23.03 7.88
C GLY A 170 0.81 22.50 7.36
N GLY A 171 0.72 22.04 6.12
CA GLY A 171 -0.51 21.54 5.47
C GLY A 171 -0.93 20.12 5.86
N LEU A 172 -0.04 19.34 6.47
CA LEU A 172 -0.37 18.03 7.03
C LEU A 172 -0.92 18.22 8.46
N GLY A 173 -2.24 18.36 8.57
CA GLY A 173 -2.93 18.47 9.84
C GLY A 173 -2.77 17.19 10.66
N ILE A 174 -2.80 17.28 12.00
CA ILE A 174 -2.58 16.12 12.90
C ILE A 174 -3.49 14.92 12.58
N ASN A 175 -4.70 15.20 12.09
CA ASN A 175 -5.68 14.19 11.68
C ASN A 175 -5.18 13.34 10.50
N SER A 176 -4.43 13.93 9.56
CA SER A 176 -3.86 13.21 8.41
C SER A 176 -2.74 12.25 8.82
N LEU A 177 -2.09 12.48 9.96
CA LEU A 177 -1.04 11.60 10.50
C LEU A 177 -1.60 10.52 11.44
N LEU A 178 -2.90 10.56 11.76
CA LEU A 178 -3.51 9.63 12.71
C LEU A 178 -3.40 8.14 12.29
N PRO A 179 -3.53 7.75 11.00
CA PRO A 179 -3.29 6.37 10.58
C PRO A 179 -1.86 5.90 10.86
N LEU A 180 -0.88 6.81 10.71
CA LEU A 180 0.53 6.56 10.95
C LEU A 180 0.82 6.39 12.45
N VAL A 181 0.16 7.19 13.28
CA VAL A 181 0.18 7.03 14.75
C VAL A 181 -0.47 5.71 15.15
N ALA A 182 -1.59 5.33 14.54
CA ALA A 182 -2.25 4.04 14.79
C ALA A 182 -1.32 2.86 14.43
N PHE A 183 -0.60 2.93 13.31
CA PHE A 183 0.43 1.96 12.95
C PHE A 183 1.54 1.85 14.02
N ALA A 184 2.09 2.99 14.46
CA ALA A 184 3.11 3.02 15.51
C ALA A 184 2.61 2.43 16.85
N ILE A 185 1.37 2.76 17.24
CA ILE A 185 0.73 2.16 18.42
C ILE A 185 0.59 0.64 18.24
N GLY A 186 0.21 0.18 17.05
CA GLY A 186 0.10 -1.25 16.75
C GLY A 186 1.42 -2.00 16.97
N ILE A 187 2.54 -1.43 16.50
CA ILE A 187 3.89 -1.96 16.71
C ILE A 187 4.21 -2.07 18.22
N LEU A 188 3.84 -1.05 19.01
CA LEU A 188 4.04 -1.06 20.46
C LEU A 188 3.17 -2.13 21.14
N LEU A 189 1.91 -2.24 20.73
CA LEU A 189 0.94 -3.19 21.28
C LEU A 189 1.33 -4.64 21.01
N ARG A 190 2.02 -4.95 19.91
CA ARG A 190 2.50 -6.31 19.61
C ARG A 190 3.32 -6.96 20.75
N LYS A 191 3.95 -6.17 21.62
CA LYS A 191 4.69 -6.70 22.79
C LYS A 191 3.79 -7.19 23.92
N VAL A 192 2.51 -6.81 23.93
CA VAL A 192 1.53 -7.17 24.95
C VAL A 192 0.96 -8.57 24.67
N SER A 193 0.75 -9.37 25.72
CA SER A 193 0.28 -10.76 25.62
C SER A 193 -1.09 -10.92 24.93
N PHE A 194 -2.00 -9.96 25.10
CA PHE A 194 -3.34 -9.96 24.48
C PHE A 194 -3.36 -9.40 23.04
N SER A 195 -2.23 -8.92 22.50
CA SER A 195 -2.20 -8.21 21.21
C SER A 195 -2.77 -9.01 20.04
N GLN A 196 -2.56 -10.33 20.03
CA GLN A 196 -3.06 -11.21 18.98
C GLN A 196 -4.58 -11.42 19.05
N GLN A 197 -5.15 -11.42 20.26
CA GLN A 197 -6.60 -11.47 20.48
C GLN A 197 -7.27 -10.14 20.14
N LEU A 198 -6.59 -9.02 20.44
CA LEU A 198 -7.06 -7.69 20.03
C LEU A 198 -7.02 -7.53 18.51
N SER A 199 -5.91 -7.96 17.88
CA SER A 199 -5.73 -7.98 16.43
C SER A 199 -6.79 -8.82 15.73
N SER A 200 -7.08 -10.03 16.22
CA SER A 200 -8.13 -10.86 15.62
C SER A 200 -9.52 -10.22 15.73
N GLY A 201 -9.84 -9.60 16.87
CA GLY A 201 -11.10 -8.87 17.07
C GLY A 201 -11.24 -7.65 16.14
N PHE A 202 -10.22 -6.80 16.07
CA PHE A 202 -10.20 -5.64 15.17
C PHE A 202 -10.23 -6.05 13.70
N ASN A 203 -9.48 -7.10 13.34
CA ASN A 203 -9.49 -7.62 11.98
C ASN A 203 -10.86 -8.19 11.61
N MET A 204 -11.55 -8.89 12.52
CA MET A 204 -12.89 -9.41 12.25
C MET A 204 -13.86 -8.27 11.93
N ILE A 205 -13.95 -7.27 12.80
CA ILE A 205 -14.86 -6.14 12.59
C ILE A 205 -14.42 -5.31 11.36
N GLY A 206 -13.12 -5.13 11.18
CA GLY A 206 -12.51 -4.44 10.05
C GLY A 206 -12.91 -5.05 8.71
N GLN A 207 -12.72 -6.37 8.54
CA GLN A 207 -12.98 -7.07 7.29
C GLN A 207 -14.45 -7.03 6.86
N TRP A 208 -15.40 -7.02 7.80
CA TRP A 208 -16.82 -7.06 7.48
C TRP A 208 -17.44 -5.69 7.22
N VAL A 209 -16.86 -4.61 7.75
CA VAL A 209 -17.48 -3.29 7.70
C VAL A 209 -16.47 -2.23 7.26
N PHE A 210 -15.40 -2.04 8.02
CA PHE A 210 -14.60 -0.84 7.89
C PHE A 210 -13.60 -0.87 6.72
N TYR A 211 -12.92 -1.99 6.46
CA TYR A 211 -11.97 -2.10 5.35
C TYR A 211 -12.69 -2.05 3.99
N PRO A 212 -13.80 -2.77 3.77
CA PRO A 212 -14.53 -2.67 2.51
C PRO A 212 -15.05 -1.25 2.25
N VAL A 213 -15.48 -0.52 3.29
CA VAL A 213 -15.88 0.88 3.15
C VAL A 213 -14.68 1.79 2.88
N PHE A 214 -13.54 1.59 3.55
CA PHE A 214 -12.33 2.37 3.30
C PHE A 214 -11.83 2.25 1.86
N PHE A 215 -11.59 1.03 1.38
CA PHE A 215 -11.12 0.79 0.02
C PHE A 215 -12.20 1.14 -1.02
N GLY A 216 -13.46 0.82 -0.74
CA GLY A 216 -14.57 1.23 -1.57
C GLY A 216 -14.66 2.75 -1.71
N ALA A 217 -14.50 3.51 -0.63
CA ALA A 217 -14.53 4.97 -0.62
C ALA A 217 -13.40 5.59 -1.46
N ILE A 218 -12.18 5.01 -1.41
CA ILE A 218 -11.08 5.42 -2.31
C ILE A 218 -11.50 5.23 -3.77
N GLY A 219 -12.12 4.09 -4.10
CA GLY A 219 -12.62 3.82 -5.44
C GLY A 219 -13.76 4.76 -5.88
N LEU A 220 -14.68 5.11 -4.97
CA LEU A 220 -15.78 6.05 -5.22
C LEU A 220 -15.28 7.45 -5.56
N GLY A 221 -14.22 7.90 -4.88
CA GLY A 221 -13.61 9.23 -5.09
C GLY A 221 -12.72 9.31 -6.33
N LEU A 222 -12.52 8.20 -7.03
CA LEU A 222 -11.65 8.13 -8.20
C LEU A 222 -12.45 8.62 -9.42
N SER A 223 -12.09 9.79 -9.96
CA SER A 223 -12.65 10.31 -11.20
C SER A 223 -11.91 9.73 -12.41
N VAL A 224 -12.62 9.00 -13.25
CA VAL A 224 -12.10 8.40 -14.50
C VAL A 224 -12.28 9.39 -15.67
N GLN A 225 -12.95 10.53 -15.44
CA GLN A 225 -13.10 11.59 -16.43
C GLN A 225 -11.72 12.18 -16.74
N ASN A 226 -11.38 12.26 -18.04
CA ASN A 226 -10.07 12.70 -18.56
C ASN A 226 -8.88 11.75 -18.33
N LEU A 227 -9.12 10.46 -18.02
CA LEU A 227 -8.02 9.48 -17.99
C LEU A 227 -7.29 9.34 -19.32
N ASN A 228 -7.96 9.60 -20.45
CA ASN A 228 -7.37 9.49 -21.78
C ASN A 228 -6.08 10.31 -21.91
N ASP A 229 -6.06 11.52 -21.35
CA ASP A 229 -4.89 12.41 -21.37
C ASP A 229 -3.81 11.98 -20.37
N LYS A 230 -4.16 11.07 -19.45
CA LYS A 230 -3.32 10.60 -18.35
C LYS A 230 -2.82 9.16 -18.50
N ILE A 231 -3.18 8.49 -19.61
CA ILE A 231 -2.73 7.12 -19.91
C ILE A 231 -1.20 7.04 -19.91
N LEU A 232 -0.52 8.00 -20.56
CA LEU A 232 0.94 7.99 -20.68
C LEU A 232 1.63 8.12 -19.31
N PRO A 233 1.31 9.12 -18.45
CA PRO A 233 1.81 9.15 -17.07
C PRO A 233 1.54 7.86 -16.28
N ILE A 234 0.34 7.30 -16.37
CA ILE A 234 -0.03 6.06 -15.64
C ILE A 234 0.87 4.89 -16.06
N ILE A 235 1.09 4.71 -17.37
CA ILE A 235 1.98 3.65 -17.88
C ILE A 235 3.40 3.86 -17.37
N ILE A 236 3.93 5.09 -17.47
CA ILE A 236 5.28 5.42 -17.01
C ILE A 236 5.40 5.13 -15.52
N PHE A 237 4.49 5.63 -14.69
CA PHE A 237 4.51 5.43 -13.25
C PHE A 237 4.35 3.96 -12.86
N SER A 238 3.57 3.18 -13.61
CA SER A 238 3.39 1.74 -13.38
C SER A 238 4.62 0.93 -13.78
N VAL A 239 5.32 1.30 -14.84
CA VAL A 239 6.59 0.66 -15.21
C VAL A 239 7.67 1.00 -14.20
N LEU A 240 7.80 2.29 -13.85
CA LEU A 240 8.71 2.73 -12.80
C LEU A 240 8.38 2.05 -11.48
N ALA A 241 7.09 1.80 -11.18
CA ALA A 241 6.65 1.14 -9.97
C ALA A 241 7.37 -0.17 -9.71
N VAL A 242 7.32 -1.00 -10.74
CA VAL A 242 7.86 -2.33 -10.75
C VAL A 242 9.38 -2.27 -10.76
N ILE A 243 9.96 -1.48 -11.67
CA ILE A 243 11.41 -1.43 -11.87
C ILE A 243 12.12 -0.88 -10.65
N THR A 244 11.71 0.29 -10.13
CA THR A 244 12.45 0.95 -9.05
C THR A 244 12.41 0.13 -7.77
N LYS A 245 11.27 -0.51 -7.50
CA LYS A 245 11.09 -1.28 -6.29
C LYS A 245 11.79 -2.62 -6.35
N PHE A 246 11.68 -3.32 -7.49
CA PHE A 246 12.49 -4.51 -7.76
C PHE A 246 13.98 -4.21 -7.65
N ALA A 247 14.46 -3.17 -8.34
CA ALA A 247 15.87 -2.81 -8.39
C ALA A 247 16.41 -2.40 -7.01
N GLY A 248 15.71 -1.54 -6.27
CA GLY A 248 16.13 -1.11 -4.94
C GLY A 248 16.30 -2.29 -3.98
N SER A 249 15.28 -3.15 -3.87
CA SER A 249 15.33 -4.31 -2.99
C SER A 249 16.31 -5.39 -3.46
N PHE A 250 16.46 -5.58 -4.79
CA PHE A 250 17.47 -6.47 -5.37
C PHE A 250 18.90 -5.99 -5.03
N ILE A 251 19.19 -4.69 -5.22
CA ILE A 251 20.49 -4.10 -4.90
C ILE A 251 20.78 -4.24 -3.40
N GLY A 252 19.80 -3.94 -2.54
CA GLY A 252 19.94 -4.12 -1.09
C GLY A 252 20.25 -5.57 -0.71
N ALA A 253 19.59 -6.54 -1.34
CA ALA A 253 19.84 -7.96 -1.14
C ALA A 253 21.24 -8.40 -1.63
N LYS A 254 21.71 -7.85 -2.75
CA LYS A 254 23.08 -8.12 -3.26
C LYS A 254 24.16 -7.54 -2.36
N ILE A 255 23.98 -6.31 -1.86
CA ILE A 255 24.89 -5.69 -0.89
C ILE A 255 24.93 -6.50 0.41
N ALA A 256 23.81 -7.11 0.80
CA ALA A 256 23.73 -8.02 1.93
C ALA A 256 24.38 -9.41 1.69
N GLY A 257 24.99 -9.64 0.51
CA GLY A 257 25.71 -10.88 0.18
C GLY A 257 24.84 -12.05 -0.26
N LEU A 258 23.57 -11.81 -0.60
CA LEU A 258 22.65 -12.87 -1.01
C LEU A 258 22.89 -13.32 -2.46
N SER A 259 22.59 -14.60 -2.75
CA SER A 259 22.74 -15.17 -4.08
C SER A 259 21.80 -14.49 -5.08
N GLN A 260 22.13 -14.57 -6.37
CA GLN A 260 21.36 -13.91 -7.43
C GLN A 260 19.88 -14.31 -7.44
N ASN A 261 19.59 -15.61 -7.25
CA ASN A 261 18.21 -16.12 -7.24
C ASN A 261 17.44 -15.60 -6.04
N ILE A 262 18.05 -15.60 -4.84
CA ILE A 262 17.45 -15.08 -3.61
C ILE A 262 17.23 -13.56 -3.73
N ALA A 263 18.22 -12.82 -4.22
CA ALA A 263 18.10 -11.37 -4.41
C ALA A 263 17.00 -11.02 -5.42
N SER A 264 16.88 -11.76 -6.53
CA SER A 264 15.81 -11.55 -7.53
C SER A 264 14.44 -11.85 -6.96
N ALA A 265 14.32 -12.93 -6.18
CA ALA A 265 13.08 -13.25 -5.49
C ALA A 265 12.71 -12.19 -4.44
N ILE A 266 13.67 -11.71 -3.63
CA ILE A 266 13.44 -10.58 -2.70
C ILE A 266 12.99 -9.34 -3.46
N GLY A 267 13.67 -8.98 -4.55
CA GLY A 267 13.27 -7.87 -5.41
C GLY A 267 11.82 -7.99 -5.86
N ALA A 268 11.41 -9.16 -6.32
CA ALA A 268 10.03 -9.41 -6.74
C ALA A 268 9.02 -9.39 -5.60
N GLY A 269 9.38 -9.94 -4.44
CA GLY A 269 8.56 -9.94 -3.23
C GLY A 269 8.27 -8.56 -2.66
N MET A 270 9.06 -7.55 -3.04
CA MET A 270 8.90 -6.18 -2.57
C MET A 270 8.17 -5.27 -3.58
N ILE A 271 7.79 -5.76 -4.77
CA ILE A 271 7.16 -4.94 -5.83
C ILE A 271 5.76 -4.46 -5.42
N SER A 272 5.01 -5.29 -4.70
CA SER A 272 3.60 -5.04 -4.40
C SER A 272 3.42 -3.71 -3.68
N ARG A 273 2.56 -2.86 -4.24
CA ARG A 273 2.00 -1.72 -3.52
C ARG A 273 0.62 -2.12 -3.04
N GLY A 274 0.19 -1.59 -1.90
CA GLY A 274 -1.10 -1.96 -1.35
C GLY A 274 -1.54 -0.97 -0.31
N GLU A 275 -1.95 -1.49 0.84
CA GLU A 275 -2.62 -0.77 1.91
C GLU A 275 -1.86 0.50 2.30
N MET A 276 -0.56 0.39 2.58
CA MET A 276 0.25 1.53 3.03
C MET A 276 0.40 2.61 1.94
N ALA A 277 0.60 2.23 0.67
CA ALA A 277 0.68 3.19 -0.43
C ALA A 277 -0.65 3.96 -0.62
N LEU A 278 -1.79 3.27 -0.46
CA LEU A 278 -3.12 3.89 -0.52
C LEU A 278 -3.39 4.78 0.68
N VAL A 279 -2.92 4.40 1.87
CA VAL A 279 -2.97 5.25 3.07
C VAL A 279 -2.21 6.55 2.85
N ILE A 280 -0.96 6.47 2.40
CA ILE A 280 -0.14 7.66 2.12
C ILE A 280 -0.78 8.51 1.01
N THR A 281 -1.34 7.87 -0.02
CA THR A 281 -2.08 8.59 -1.07
C THR A 281 -3.28 9.35 -0.49
N GLN A 282 -4.08 8.72 0.37
CA GLN A 282 -5.22 9.36 1.01
C GLN A 282 -4.80 10.53 1.91
N ILE A 283 -3.67 10.40 2.62
CA ILE A 283 -3.07 11.49 3.39
C ILE A 283 -2.73 12.66 2.48
N GLY A 284 -2.12 12.39 1.32
CA GLY A 284 -1.83 13.41 0.32
C GLY A 284 -3.07 14.12 -0.23
N ILE A 285 -4.14 13.37 -0.47
CA ILE A 285 -5.43 13.91 -0.94
C ILE A 285 -6.07 14.79 0.14
N SER A 286 -6.19 14.28 1.37
CA SER A 286 -6.82 14.99 2.50
C SER A 286 -6.04 16.26 2.89
N SER A 287 -4.73 16.28 2.66
CA SER A 287 -3.87 17.46 2.88
C SER A 287 -3.69 18.34 1.64
N LYS A 288 -4.44 18.09 0.56
CA LYS A 288 -4.40 18.85 -0.70
C LYS A 288 -3.03 18.87 -1.40
N ILE A 289 -2.13 17.96 -1.04
CA ILE A 289 -0.85 17.74 -1.74
C ILE A 289 -1.11 17.06 -3.09
N ILE A 290 -2.06 16.12 -3.10
CA ILE A 290 -2.51 15.43 -4.31
C ILE A 290 -3.85 16.05 -4.72
N SER A 291 -3.87 16.64 -5.92
CA SER A 291 -5.11 17.14 -6.51
C SER A 291 -6.03 15.99 -6.94
N GLU A 292 -7.34 16.23 -7.01
CA GLU A 292 -8.30 15.25 -7.55
C GLU A 292 -7.94 14.79 -8.97
N ALA A 293 -7.32 15.66 -9.78
CA ALA A 293 -6.87 15.32 -11.13
C ALA A 293 -5.70 14.33 -11.15
N THR A 294 -4.87 14.30 -10.10
CA THR A 294 -3.69 13.42 -10.02
C THR A 294 -3.92 12.18 -9.16
N SER A 295 -4.92 12.19 -8.27
CA SER A 295 -5.23 11.05 -7.40
C SER A 295 -5.55 9.79 -8.19
N GLY A 296 -6.29 9.92 -9.30
CA GLY A 296 -6.61 8.80 -10.17
C GLY A 296 -5.36 8.14 -10.76
N GLU A 297 -4.40 8.93 -11.22
CA GLU A 297 -3.14 8.42 -11.77
C GLU A 297 -2.35 7.60 -10.76
N VAL A 298 -2.26 8.11 -9.52
CA VAL A 298 -1.54 7.46 -8.42
C VAL A 298 -2.24 6.17 -7.99
N ILE A 299 -3.56 6.21 -7.76
CA ILE A 299 -4.33 5.04 -7.30
C ILE A 299 -4.33 3.95 -8.38
N ILE A 300 -4.51 4.30 -9.65
CA ILE A 300 -4.45 3.33 -10.75
C ILE A 300 -3.04 2.73 -10.85
N THR A 301 -1.99 3.55 -10.72
CA THR A 301 -0.61 3.04 -10.69
C THR A 301 -0.40 2.04 -9.55
N VAL A 302 -0.93 2.32 -8.35
CA VAL A 302 -0.90 1.38 -7.23
C VAL A 302 -1.60 0.08 -7.63
N ILE A 303 -2.85 0.13 -8.08
CA ILE A 303 -3.63 -1.05 -8.51
C ILE A 303 -2.87 -1.88 -9.55
N ILE A 304 -2.31 -1.25 -10.59
CA ILE A 304 -1.55 -1.96 -11.65
C ILE A 304 -0.35 -2.67 -11.05
N SER A 305 0.46 -1.97 -10.23
CA SER A 305 1.63 -2.59 -9.59
C SER A 305 1.25 -3.74 -8.65
N THR A 306 0.11 -3.63 -7.97
CA THR A 306 -0.48 -4.68 -7.12
C THR A 306 -0.84 -5.93 -7.92
N ILE A 307 -1.45 -5.76 -9.09
CA ILE A 307 -1.85 -6.83 -10.00
C ILE A 307 -0.62 -7.52 -10.63
N VAL A 308 0.39 -6.73 -11.01
CA VAL A 308 1.60 -7.24 -11.67
C VAL A 308 2.50 -8.03 -10.69
N ALA A 309 2.55 -7.64 -9.41
CA ALA A 309 3.42 -8.24 -8.41
C ALA A 309 3.32 -9.78 -8.32
N PRO A 310 2.14 -10.42 -8.12
CA PRO A 310 2.03 -11.88 -8.03
C PRO A 310 2.47 -12.60 -9.31
N ILE A 311 2.27 -12.00 -10.49
CA ILE A 311 2.70 -12.55 -11.79
C ILE A 311 4.23 -12.66 -11.84
N LEU A 312 4.94 -11.65 -11.32
CA LEU A 312 6.40 -11.62 -11.28
C LEU A 312 7.01 -12.45 -10.14
N MET A 313 6.33 -12.53 -8.99
CA MET A 313 6.79 -13.28 -7.82
C MET A 313 6.86 -14.79 -8.07
N LYS A 314 5.78 -15.39 -8.60
CA LYS A 314 5.66 -16.85 -8.76
C LYS A 314 6.86 -17.52 -9.46
N PRO A 315 7.30 -17.09 -10.66
CA PRO A 315 8.42 -17.73 -11.36
C PRO A 315 9.79 -17.51 -10.71
N LEU A 316 9.94 -16.48 -9.87
CA LEU A 316 11.19 -16.21 -9.15
C LEU A 316 11.26 -16.96 -7.83
N PHE A 317 10.13 -17.09 -7.13
CA PHE A 317 10.03 -17.92 -5.92
C PHE A 317 10.21 -19.42 -6.21
N SER A 318 9.84 -19.89 -7.40
CA SER A 318 10.05 -21.29 -7.78
C SER A 318 11.53 -21.64 -8.05
N LYS A 319 12.41 -20.65 -8.23
CA LYS A 319 13.85 -20.84 -8.50
C LYS A 319 14.71 -20.90 -7.23
N VAL A 320 14.12 -20.71 -6.06
CA VAL A 320 14.75 -20.67 -4.73
C VAL A 320 14.11 -21.73 -3.87
#